data_AF-A0A1G6HET6-F1
#
_entry.id   AF-A0A1G6HET6-F1
#
_cell.length_a   1.000
_cell.length_b   1.000
_cell.length_c   1.000
_cell.angle_alpha   90.00
_cell.angle_beta   90.00
_cell.angle_gamma   90.00
#
_symmetry.space_group_name_H-M   'P 1'
#
loop_
_entity.id
_entity.type
_entity.pdbx_description
1 polymer ?
#
loop_
_entity_poly.entity_id
_entity_poly.type
_entity_poly.pdbx_seq_one_letter_code
_entity_poly.pdbx_strand_id
1 'polypeptide(L)'
;MKRFFVALIVMLLALSGVLFEGGQARAEQEKPFDPNDFSTYGTGLKDSPPTKDMEPYVPEQAFVTEEELKKRAFSQDGNGIQVLPSEVDLRPYFAPVRSQGPFGTCVAFATTGLREYYIGRATEARGSDITHLSPGFIYYPSGPDDGMHFYTAFDILRTYGVPPESERPFDLNRDNTDQFQQPHTPVQRENALPYRINGFRYISGRTMVDQIKQAVANGNPVMAAINVYPNFDATPKSGITPPVEERKSRGGHAVVVTGYDEENEWFIVRNSWGTGFGDGGYAYIKYDILRDLSSGYSYVADVRTRHYPPQGVNVSTYHVDSDYAMLSVSAMNVDQFELYRDGELVGTFRNRTVINTGLEPDKEYTYHVVAKNGYGKTRSMNIPIRTIVVEETPVLEEAS
;
A
#
# COMPACT_ATOMS: atom_id res chain seq x y z
N MET A 1 -21.04 52.38 32.95
CA MET A 1 -20.84 51.57 31.73
C MET A 1 -19.40 51.09 31.68
N LYS A 2 -19.14 49.84 32.06
CA LYS A 2 -17.93 49.01 31.81
C LYS A 2 -17.87 47.90 32.87
N ARG A 3 -18.76 46.93 32.69
CA ARG A 3 -18.70 45.54 33.15
C ARG A 3 -19.36 44.73 32.04
N PHE A 4 -18.95 43.48 31.85
CA PHE A 4 -19.20 42.60 30.69
C PHE A 4 -18.16 42.73 29.57
N PHE A 5 -17.11 41.89 29.64
CA PHE A 5 -16.55 41.12 28.52
C PHE A 5 -15.33 40.32 29.02
N VAL A 6 -15.57 39.39 29.95
CA VAL A 6 -14.62 38.32 30.30
C VAL A 6 -15.46 37.07 30.58
N ALA A 7 -15.95 36.42 29.53
CA ALA A 7 -16.53 35.06 29.53
C ALA A 7 -17.05 34.70 28.12
N LEU A 8 -16.15 34.47 27.14
CA LEU A 8 -16.53 33.73 25.91
C LEU A 8 -15.32 33.29 25.06
N ILE A 9 -14.32 32.59 25.63
CA ILE A 9 -13.30 31.88 24.83
C ILE A 9 -12.99 30.50 25.46
N VAL A 10 -14.02 29.72 25.81
CA VAL A 10 -13.85 28.33 26.28
C VAL A 10 -14.83 27.33 25.63
N MET A 11 -15.68 27.73 24.66
CA MET A 11 -16.68 26.81 24.12
C MET A 11 -16.88 27.00 22.61
N LEU A 12 -15.90 26.58 21.81
CA LEU A 12 -16.05 26.42 20.34
C LEU A 12 -14.90 25.58 19.73
N LEU A 13 -14.52 24.49 20.39
CA LEU A 13 -13.62 23.45 19.83
C LEU A 13 -14.18 22.03 20.01
N ALA A 14 -15.51 21.89 20.03
CA ALA A 14 -16.20 20.60 20.17
C ALA A 14 -17.30 20.39 19.12
N LEU A 15 -17.17 20.99 17.93
CA LEU A 15 -18.06 20.75 16.79
C LEU A 15 -17.24 20.72 15.50
N SER A 16 -16.52 19.62 15.32
CA SER A 16 -16.18 19.13 13.99
C SER A 16 -16.27 17.60 14.01
N GLY A 17 -17.41 17.09 14.48
CA GLY A 17 -17.89 15.79 14.04
C GLY A 17 -18.28 15.95 12.58
N VAL A 18 -17.32 15.76 11.68
CA VAL A 18 -17.63 15.58 10.27
C VAL A 18 -18.39 14.26 10.21
N LEU A 19 -19.71 14.36 10.16
CA LEU A 19 -20.60 13.29 9.76
C LEU A 19 -20.12 12.84 8.37
N PHE A 20 -19.44 11.70 8.33
CA PHE A 20 -19.33 10.93 7.12
C PHE A 20 -20.75 10.45 6.80
N GLU A 21 -21.44 11.13 5.89
CA GLU A 21 -22.55 10.51 5.19
C GLU A 21 -21.98 9.29 4.46
N GLY A 22 -22.31 8.12 5.00
CA GLY A 22 -21.73 6.83 4.64
C GLY A 22 -22.13 6.40 3.24
N GLY A 23 -21.38 6.84 2.24
CA GLY A 23 -20.98 5.94 1.17
C GLY A 23 -19.99 4.94 1.78
N GLN A 24 -20.45 3.72 2.11
CA GLN A 24 -19.54 2.67 2.54
C GLN A 24 -18.59 2.33 1.39
N ALA A 25 -17.42 2.97 1.34
CA ALA A 25 -16.32 2.48 0.54
C ALA A 25 -15.99 1.08 1.07
N ARG A 26 -16.38 0.05 0.32
CA ARG A 26 -16.05 -1.34 0.65
C ARG A 26 -14.56 -1.51 0.40
N ALA A 27 -13.86 -2.07 1.39
CA ALA A 27 -12.50 -2.55 1.19
C ALA A 27 -12.46 -3.46 -0.05
N GLU A 28 -11.34 -3.38 -0.75
CA GLU A 28 -11.07 -4.11 -1.99
C GLU A 28 -11.53 -5.58 -1.94
N GLN A 29 -12.45 -5.96 -2.83
CA GLN A 29 -12.77 -7.37 -3.09
C GLN A 29 -12.38 -7.66 -4.54
N GLU A 30 -11.32 -8.45 -4.72
CA GLU A 30 -10.82 -8.83 -6.04
C GLU A 30 -11.90 -9.57 -6.84
N LYS A 31 -12.15 -9.12 -8.08
CA LYS A 31 -12.79 -9.97 -9.08
C LYS A 31 -11.77 -11.01 -9.55
N PRO A 32 -12.19 -12.24 -9.91
CA PRO A 32 -11.29 -13.22 -10.49
C PRO A 32 -10.60 -12.67 -11.74
N PHE A 33 -9.28 -12.87 -11.83
CA PHE A 33 -8.51 -12.51 -13.02
C PHE A 33 -9.02 -13.29 -14.23
N ASP A 34 -9.40 -12.57 -15.29
CA ASP A 34 -9.75 -13.17 -16.59
C ASP A 34 -8.56 -13.03 -17.56
N PRO A 35 -7.86 -14.12 -17.89
CA PRO A 35 -6.73 -14.10 -18.82
C PRO A 35 -7.14 -13.82 -20.28
N ASN A 36 -8.43 -13.67 -20.57
CA ASN A 36 -8.94 -13.34 -21.91
C ASN A 36 -9.58 -11.95 -21.98
N ASP A 37 -9.73 -11.25 -20.85
CA ASP A 37 -10.30 -9.90 -20.79
C ASP A 37 -9.43 -8.94 -19.98
N PHE A 38 -8.40 -8.42 -20.65
CA PHE A 38 -7.48 -7.42 -20.09
C PHE A 38 -8.08 -6.01 -19.98
N SER A 39 -9.31 -5.79 -20.46
CA SER A 39 -10.01 -4.51 -20.27
C SER A 39 -10.41 -4.25 -18.81
N THR A 40 -10.31 -5.28 -17.97
CA THR A 40 -10.57 -5.24 -16.53
C THR A 40 -9.47 -4.53 -15.73
N TYR A 41 -8.29 -4.28 -16.33
CA TYR A 41 -7.15 -3.65 -15.66
C TYR A 41 -6.66 -2.39 -16.38
N GLY A 42 -6.72 -1.24 -15.71
CA GLY A 42 -6.29 0.03 -16.30
C GLY A 42 -4.76 0.16 -16.42
N THR A 43 -4.30 0.74 -17.52
CA THR A 43 -2.91 1.22 -17.67
C THR A 43 -2.93 2.74 -17.55
N GLY A 44 -2.08 3.31 -16.71
CA GLY A 44 -2.10 4.74 -16.43
C GLY A 44 -0.74 5.35 -16.17
N LEU A 45 0.36 4.69 -16.55
CA LEU A 45 1.66 5.34 -16.47
C LEU A 45 1.77 6.38 -17.58
N LYS A 46 2.05 7.62 -17.19
CA LYS A 46 2.44 8.69 -18.10
C LYS A 46 3.96 8.75 -18.26
N ASP A 47 4.40 9.18 -19.44
CA ASP A 47 5.83 9.39 -19.76
C ASP A 47 6.54 10.12 -18.63
N SER A 48 7.64 9.54 -18.13
CA SER A 48 8.30 10.01 -16.91
C SER A 48 9.76 10.39 -17.15
N PRO A 49 10.07 11.37 -18.04
CA PRO A 49 11.44 11.86 -18.16
C PRO A 49 11.89 12.50 -16.83
N PRO A 50 13.13 12.27 -16.39
CA PRO A 50 13.65 12.88 -15.18
C PRO A 50 13.71 14.39 -15.36
N THR A 51 13.41 15.11 -14.29
CA THR A 51 13.60 16.55 -14.25
C THR A 51 15.09 16.88 -14.13
N LYS A 52 15.48 18.12 -14.42
CA LYS A 52 16.89 18.55 -14.34
C LYS A 52 17.51 18.36 -12.95
N ASP A 53 16.68 18.35 -11.91
CA ASP A 53 17.09 18.28 -10.51
C ASP A 53 17.10 16.83 -9.96
N MET A 54 16.73 15.86 -10.80
CA MET A 54 16.82 14.45 -10.43
C MET A 54 18.23 13.92 -10.60
N GLU A 55 18.72 13.27 -9.55
CA GLU A 55 20.02 12.60 -9.57
C GLU A 55 19.87 11.14 -10.05
N PRO A 56 20.82 10.64 -10.87
CA PRO A 56 20.87 9.23 -11.24
C PRO A 56 21.16 8.37 -10.01
N TYR A 57 20.74 7.11 -10.08
CA TYR A 57 21.00 6.13 -9.03
C TYR A 57 22.49 5.81 -8.97
N VAL A 58 23.05 5.93 -7.77
CA VAL A 58 24.38 5.47 -7.40
C VAL A 58 24.20 4.49 -6.25
N PRO A 59 24.67 3.23 -6.39
CA PRO A 59 24.47 2.24 -5.34
C PRO A 59 25.28 2.60 -4.10
N GLU A 60 24.69 2.37 -2.92
CA GLU A 60 25.38 2.56 -1.63
C GLU A 60 26.58 1.62 -1.53
N GLN A 61 26.37 0.36 -1.95
CA GLN A 61 27.41 -0.63 -2.13
C GLN A 61 27.43 -1.13 -3.57
N ALA A 62 28.60 -1.00 -4.21
CA ALA A 62 28.84 -1.55 -5.53
C ALA A 62 29.20 -3.04 -5.43
N PHE A 63 28.40 -3.88 -6.09
CA PHE A 63 28.66 -5.29 -6.29
C PHE A 63 29.28 -5.52 -7.67
N VAL A 64 30.12 -6.54 -7.80
CA VAL A 64 30.70 -6.97 -9.07
C VAL A 64 30.33 -8.41 -9.38
N THR A 65 30.42 -8.84 -10.63
CA THR A 65 30.27 -10.26 -10.95
C THR A 65 31.47 -11.09 -10.45
N GLU A 66 31.31 -12.40 -10.32
CA GLU A 66 32.46 -13.28 -10.00
C GLU A 66 33.58 -13.17 -11.04
N GLU A 67 33.23 -13.00 -12.32
CA GLU A 67 34.20 -12.86 -13.40
C GLU A 67 34.98 -11.54 -13.27
N GLU A 68 34.29 -10.45 -12.94
CA GLU A 68 34.93 -9.16 -12.68
C GLU A 68 35.82 -9.20 -11.43
N LEU A 69 35.38 -9.88 -10.37
CA LEU A 69 36.21 -10.08 -9.19
C LEU A 69 37.47 -10.87 -9.55
N LYS A 70 37.36 -11.96 -10.33
CA LYS A 70 38.52 -12.73 -10.81
C LYS A 70 39.47 -11.83 -11.59
N LYS A 71 38.98 -10.99 -12.50
CA LYS A 71 39.80 -10.03 -13.26
C LYS A 71 40.50 -8.99 -12.36
N ARG A 72 39.83 -8.48 -11.33
CA ARG A 72 40.37 -7.45 -10.40
C ARG A 72 41.28 -8.02 -9.32
N ALA A 73 41.12 -9.28 -8.93
CA ALA A 73 42.03 -9.96 -8.01
C ALA A 73 43.45 -10.06 -8.59
N PHE A 74 43.59 -10.10 -9.92
CA PHE A 74 44.88 -10.02 -10.60
C PHE A 74 45.53 -8.61 -10.58
N SER A 75 44.80 -7.55 -10.17
CA SER A 75 45.31 -6.16 -10.13
C SER A 75 45.64 -5.63 -8.72
N GLN A 76 45.64 -6.48 -7.68
CA GLN A 76 45.93 -6.12 -6.27
C GLN A 76 45.02 -5.05 -5.61
N ASP A 77 43.83 -4.77 -6.15
CA ASP A 77 42.86 -3.80 -5.59
C ASP A 77 41.63 -4.48 -4.93
N GLY A 78 41.76 -5.70 -4.42
CA GLY A 78 40.63 -6.56 -4.05
C GLY A 78 39.95 -6.31 -2.69
N ASN A 79 40.44 -5.37 -1.87
CA ASN A 79 39.93 -5.21 -0.51
C ASN A 79 38.61 -4.41 -0.48
N GLY A 80 37.52 -5.04 -0.04
CA GLY A 80 36.20 -4.40 0.11
C GLY A 80 35.24 -4.56 -1.08
N ILE A 81 35.64 -5.30 -2.13
CA ILE A 81 34.78 -5.62 -3.27
C ILE A 81 33.82 -6.76 -2.88
N GLN A 82 32.51 -6.54 -2.99
CA GLN A 82 31.51 -7.60 -2.79
C GLN A 82 31.03 -8.16 -4.11
N VAL A 83 30.83 -9.48 -4.14
CA VAL A 83 30.23 -10.17 -5.28
C VAL A 83 28.72 -10.00 -5.23
N LEU A 84 28.12 -9.74 -6.39
CA LEU A 84 26.68 -9.70 -6.54
C LEU A 84 26.10 -11.07 -6.12
N PRO A 85 25.15 -11.12 -5.18
CA PRO A 85 24.48 -12.37 -4.82
C PRO A 85 23.89 -13.05 -6.07
N SER A 86 23.88 -14.38 -6.10
CA SER A 86 23.28 -15.12 -7.23
C SER A 86 21.76 -14.99 -7.29
N GLU A 87 21.13 -14.74 -6.14
CA GLU A 87 19.70 -14.54 -6.01
C GLU A 87 19.42 -13.54 -4.88
N VAL A 88 18.39 -12.70 -5.07
CA VAL A 88 17.84 -11.86 -4.01
C VAL A 88 16.32 -11.89 -4.11
N ASP A 89 15.65 -12.15 -2.99
CA ASP A 89 14.20 -12.10 -2.87
C ASP A 89 13.76 -11.19 -1.72
N LEU A 90 13.14 -10.06 -2.05
CA LEU A 90 12.63 -9.08 -1.10
C LEU A 90 11.16 -9.30 -0.73
N ARG A 91 10.46 -10.25 -1.39
CA ARG A 91 9.02 -10.52 -1.21
C ARG A 91 8.58 -10.76 0.23
N PRO A 92 9.35 -11.40 1.13
CA PRO A 92 8.91 -11.61 2.51
C PRO A 92 8.48 -10.33 3.23
N TYR A 93 9.05 -9.18 2.86
CA TYR A 93 8.75 -7.89 3.48
C TYR A 93 7.67 -7.08 2.78
N PHE A 94 7.08 -7.59 1.69
CA PHE A 94 5.95 -6.94 1.03
C PHE A 94 4.62 -7.35 1.68
N ALA A 95 3.68 -6.41 1.72
CA ALA A 95 2.29 -6.70 2.07
C ALA A 95 1.64 -7.60 1.00
N PRO A 96 0.48 -8.23 1.25
CA PRO A 96 -0.25 -9.02 0.24
C PRO A 96 -0.47 -8.24 -1.05
N VAL A 97 -0.48 -8.92 -2.20
CA VAL A 97 -0.78 -8.27 -3.50
C VAL A 97 -2.19 -7.69 -3.48
N ARG A 98 -2.33 -6.52 -4.10
CA ARG A 98 -3.60 -5.83 -4.32
C ARG A 98 -3.87 -5.68 -5.82
N SER A 99 -5.12 -5.44 -6.15
CA SER A 99 -5.65 -5.12 -7.46
C SER A 99 -6.04 -3.65 -7.57
N GLN A 100 -5.55 -2.99 -8.60
CA GLN A 100 -5.99 -1.63 -8.96
C GLN A 100 -7.35 -1.61 -9.68
N GLY A 101 -7.82 -2.79 -10.15
CA GLY A 101 -8.99 -2.92 -10.99
C GLY A 101 -8.92 -2.10 -12.29
N PRO A 102 -10.05 -1.55 -12.77
CA PRO A 102 -10.14 -0.96 -14.09
C PRO A 102 -9.51 0.43 -14.21
N PHE A 103 -9.02 1.02 -13.11
CA PHE A 103 -8.54 2.39 -13.07
C PHE A 103 -7.09 2.51 -13.54
N GLY A 104 -6.72 3.69 -14.05
CA GLY A 104 -5.34 4.07 -14.42
C GLY A 104 -4.40 4.30 -13.23
N THR A 105 -4.59 3.61 -12.10
CA THR A 105 -3.96 3.89 -10.81
C THR A 105 -2.68 3.09 -10.53
N CYS A 106 -2.17 2.34 -11.51
CA CYS A 106 -0.96 1.50 -11.41
C CYS A 106 0.22 2.18 -10.70
N VAL A 107 0.51 3.45 -11.01
CA VAL A 107 1.62 4.20 -10.38
C VAL A 107 1.39 4.37 -8.88
N ALA A 108 0.17 4.69 -8.46
CA ALA A 108 -0.15 4.86 -7.06
C ALA A 108 -0.03 3.53 -6.30
N PHE A 109 -0.53 2.43 -6.87
CA PHE A 109 -0.41 1.08 -6.31
C PHE A 109 1.04 0.58 -6.24
N ALA A 110 1.83 0.80 -7.29
CA ALA A 110 3.25 0.46 -7.28
C ALA A 110 4.02 1.29 -6.24
N THR A 111 3.68 2.58 -6.10
CA THR A 111 4.30 3.48 -5.12
C THR A 111 3.95 3.08 -3.68
N THR A 112 2.69 2.77 -3.37
CA THR A 112 2.30 2.30 -2.03
C THR A 112 2.92 0.93 -1.73
N GLY A 113 2.86 -0.02 -2.65
CA GLY A 113 3.48 -1.34 -2.47
C GLY A 113 4.99 -1.27 -2.25
N LEU A 114 5.70 -0.42 -2.98
CA LEU A 114 7.12 -0.15 -2.76
C LEU A 114 7.35 0.47 -1.38
N ARG A 115 6.49 1.40 -0.92
CA ARG A 115 6.65 2.02 0.39
C ARG A 115 6.35 1.07 1.54
N GLU A 116 5.33 0.23 1.39
CA GLU A 116 4.93 -0.84 2.31
C GLU A 116 6.07 -1.81 2.56
N TYR A 117 6.87 -2.16 1.54
CA TYR A 117 8.07 -2.97 1.71
C TYR A 117 9.05 -2.38 2.73
N TYR A 118 9.34 -1.07 2.63
CA TYR A 118 10.26 -0.42 3.57
C TYR A 118 9.69 -0.40 5.01
N ILE A 119 8.37 -0.39 5.16
CA ILE A 119 7.71 -0.51 6.46
C ILE A 119 7.90 -1.93 6.98
N GLY A 120 7.54 -2.96 6.20
CA GLY A 120 7.69 -4.36 6.58
C GLY A 120 9.14 -4.72 6.95
N ARG A 121 10.12 -4.21 6.19
CA ARG A 121 11.56 -4.38 6.49
C ARG A 121 11.98 -3.69 7.78
N ALA A 122 11.50 -2.49 8.05
CA ALA A 122 11.91 -1.74 9.25
C ALA A 122 11.24 -2.23 10.54
N THR A 123 10.01 -2.75 10.44
CA THR A 123 9.22 -3.19 11.60
C THR A 123 9.24 -4.70 11.82
N GLU A 124 9.88 -5.44 10.93
CA GLU A 124 9.83 -6.90 10.84
C GLU A 124 8.41 -7.47 10.64
N ALA A 125 7.45 -6.64 10.21
CA ALA A 125 6.11 -7.09 9.85
C ALA A 125 6.13 -7.95 8.57
N ARG A 126 5.19 -8.89 8.47
CA ARG A 126 5.06 -9.83 7.34
C ARG A 126 3.59 -9.98 6.96
N GLY A 127 3.31 -10.18 5.68
CA GLY A 127 1.94 -10.43 5.21
C GLY A 127 0.95 -9.39 5.72
N SER A 128 -0.17 -9.84 6.28
CA SER A 128 -1.25 -8.97 6.78
C SER A 128 -0.88 -8.13 8.01
N ASP A 129 0.28 -8.37 8.63
CA ASP A 129 0.77 -7.51 9.71
C ASP A 129 1.37 -6.19 9.19
N ILE A 130 1.59 -6.07 7.87
CA ILE A 130 2.02 -4.82 7.23
C ILE A 130 0.78 -3.98 6.92
N THR A 131 0.75 -2.74 7.40
CA THR A 131 -0.35 -1.82 7.09
C THR A 131 -0.29 -1.38 5.64
N HIS A 132 -1.37 -1.62 4.89
CA HIS A 132 -1.52 -1.04 3.56
C HIS A 132 -1.64 0.47 3.60
N LEU A 133 -1.07 1.14 2.61
CA LEU A 133 -1.11 2.58 2.41
C LEU A 133 -2.11 2.94 1.31
N SER A 134 -2.68 4.14 1.37
CA SER A 134 -3.75 4.57 0.46
C SER A 134 -3.24 4.99 -0.92
N PRO A 135 -3.47 4.20 -2.01
CA PRO A 135 -3.16 4.65 -3.36
C PRO A 135 -4.08 5.82 -3.78
N GLY A 136 -5.31 5.86 -3.25
CA GLY A 136 -6.25 6.96 -3.50
C GLY A 136 -5.74 8.32 -3.01
N PHE A 137 -4.93 8.36 -1.94
CA PHE A 137 -4.31 9.60 -1.46
C PHE A 137 -3.20 10.10 -2.40
N ILE A 138 -2.42 9.19 -2.97
CA ILE A 138 -1.37 9.53 -3.94
C ILE A 138 -1.99 9.99 -5.27
N TYR A 139 -3.08 9.35 -5.68
CA TYR A 139 -3.68 9.57 -7.00
C TYR A 139 -4.57 10.81 -7.08
N TYR A 140 -5.12 11.30 -5.97
CA TYR A 140 -5.88 12.56 -5.96
C TYR A 140 -5.02 13.75 -6.45
N PRO A 141 -5.56 14.69 -7.25
CA PRO A 141 -6.95 14.81 -7.74
C PRO A 141 -7.17 14.26 -9.16
N SER A 142 -6.43 13.23 -9.57
CA SER A 142 -6.56 12.64 -10.91
C SER A 142 -7.84 11.83 -11.06
N GLY A 143 -8.50 11.93 -12.22
CA GLY A 143 -9.68 11.16 -12.58
C GLY A 143 -9.37 9.67 -12.85
N PRO A 144 -10.40 8.81 -12.94
CA PRO A 144 -10.27 7.34 -12.95
C PRO A 144 -9.33 6.78 -14.03
N ASP A 145 -9.27 7.42 -15.20
CA ASP A 145 -8.48 6.98 -16.36
C ASP A 145 -7.30 7.93 -16.67
N ASP A 146 -7.10 8.96 -15.84
CA ASP A 146 -6.12 10.02 -16.14
C ASP A 146 -4.70 9.50 -16.14
N GLY A 147 -4.35 8.58 -15.23
CA GLY A 147 -2.96 8.14 -15.06
C GLY A 147 -2.05 9.16 -14.37
N MET A 148 -0.82 8.75 -14.06
CA MET A 148 0.12 9.52 -13.23
C MET A 148 1.57 9.32 -13.69
N HIS A 149 2.44 10.28 -13.37
CA HIS A 149 3.89 10.19 -13.58
C HIS A 149 4.59 9.62 -12.34
N PHE A 150 5.70 8.90 -12.52
CA PHE A 150 6.53 8.42 -11.41
C PHE A 150 7.03 9.57 -10.54
N TYR A 151 7.52 10.64 -11.17
CA TYR A 151 8.00 11.83 -10.45
C TYR A 151 6.94 12.38 -9.50
N THR A 152 5.71 12.58 -9.97
CA THR A 152 4.61 13.12 -9.16
C THR A 152 4.32 12.25 -7.94
N ALA A 153 4.27 10.92 -8.12
CA ALA A 153 3.98 10.00 -7.02
C ALA A 153 5.08 10.02 -5.96
N PHE A 154 6.34 9.98 -6.40
CA PHE A 154 7.50 10.05 -5.50
C PHE A 154 7.65 11.42 -4.84
N ASP A 155 7.29 12.50 -5.53
CA ASP A 155 7.32 13.86 -4.99
C ASP A 155 6.24 14.05 -3.90
N ILE A 156 5.05 13.51 -4.11
CA ILE A 156 4.00 13.44 -3.07
C ILE A 156 4.50 12.64 -1.87
N LEU A 157 5.08 11.46 -2.12
CA LEU A 157 5.58 10.60 -1.05
C LEU A 157 6.72 11.27 -0.26
N ARG A 158 7.57 12.07 -0.92
CA ARG A 158 8.64 12.86 -0.28
C ARG A 158 8.09 14.03 0.52
N THR A 159 7.13 14.76 -0.04
CA THR A 159 6.64 16.04 0.50
C THR A 159 5.59 15.83 1.60
N TYR A 160 4.59 14.99 1.32
CA TYR A 160 3.41 14.79 2.16
C TYR A 160 3.39 13.42 2.82
N GLY A 161 3.98 12.42 2.18
CA GLY A 161 3.86 11.02 2.59
C GLY A 161 2.57 10.40 2.09
N VAL A 162 2.16 9.29 2.70
CA VAL A 162 0.93 8.58 2.36
C VAL A 162 0.32 7.96 3.63
N PRO A 163 -0.97 8.15 3.92
CA PRO A 163 -1.57 7.60 5.12
C PRO A 163 -1.91 6.10 4.92
N PRO A 164 -2.21 5.38 6.02
CA PRO A 164 -2.81 4.05 5.95
C PRO A 164 -4.08 4.02 5.08
N GLU A 165 -4.34 2.89 4.42
CA GLU A 165 -5.53 2.63 3.59
C GLU A 165 -6.82 2.98 4.34
N SER A 166 -6.89 2.70 5.64
CA SER A 166 -8.03 3.00 6.50
C SER A 166 -8.42 4.47 6.56
N GLU A 167 -7.51 5.38 6.23
CA GLU A 167 -7.79 6.82 6.20
C GLU A 167 -8.48 7.26 4.91
N ARG A 168 -8.23 6.54 3.81
CA ARG A 168 -8.85 6.79 2.51
C ARG A 168 -8.88 5.47 1.73
N PRO A 169 -9.90 4.63 1.98
CA PRO A 169 -10.03 3.35 1.29
C PRO A 169 -10.21 3.54 -0.21
N PHE A 170 -9.58 2.67 -1.00
CA PHE A 170 -9.72 2.63 -2.44
C PHE A 170 -10.92 1.75 -2.83
N ASP A 171 -11.81 2.27 -3.66
CA ASP A 171 -13.02 1.56 -4.08
C ASP A 171 -12.86 1.06 -5.52
N LEU A 172 -13.00 -0.25 -5.74
CA LEU A 172 -12.94 -0.86 -7.07
C LEU A 172 -14.19 -0.61 -7.93
N ASN A 173 -15.26 -0.04 -7.35
CA ASN A 173 -16.46 0.29 -8.08
C ASN A 173 -16.19 1.46 -9.05
N ARG A 174 -16.24 1.18 -10.36
CA ARG A 174 -16.04 2.17 -11.42
C ARG A 174 -17.06 3.32 -11.37
N ASP A 175 -18.24 3.07 -10.83
CA ASP A 175 -19.29 4.10 -10.70
C ASP A 175 -18.96 5.11 -9.60
N ASN A 176 -18.13 4.73 -8.62
CA ASN A 176 -17.68 5.63 -7.56
C ASN A 176 -16.51 6.50 -8.04
N THR A 177 -16.82 7.50 -8.86
CA THR A 177 -15.82 8.49 -9.31
C THR A 177 -15.55 9.58 -8.26
N ASP A 178 -16.41 9.71 -7.25
CA ASP A 178 -16.26 10.70 -6.17
C ASP A 178 -15.00 10.46 -5.33
N GLN A 179 -14.53 9.21 -5.24
CA GLN A 179 -13.27 8.87 -4.57
C GLN A 179 -12.06 9.62 -5.14
N PHE A 180 -12.14 10.15 -6.36
CA PHE A 180 -11.08 10.91 -7.03
C PHE A 180 -11.21 12.43 -6.85
N GLN A 181 -12.36 12.91 -6.39
CA GLN A 181 -12.68 14.35 -6.33
C GLN A 181 -12.54 14.92 -4.92
N GLN A 182 -12.57 14.09 -3.88
CA GLN A 182 -12.57 14.54 -2.50
C GLN A 182 -11.18 15.01 -2.04
N PRO A 183 -11.03 16.28 -1.60
CA PRO A 183 -9.76 16.78 -1.08
C PRO A 183 -9.32 16.07 0.19
N HIS A 184 -8.01 16.08 0.43
CA HIS A 184 -7.45 15.50 1.64
C HIS A 184 -7.94 16.24 2.89
N THR A 185 -8.30 15.50 3.94
CA THR A 185 -8.62 16.07 5.25
C THR A 185 -7.34 16.43 6.02
N PRO A 186 -7.41 17.30 7.05
CA PRO A 186 -6.27 17.56 7.93
C PRO A 186 -5.73 16.28 8.59
N VAL A 187 -6.62 15.38 9.02
CA VAL A 187 -6.26 14.10 9.65
C VAL A 187 -5.52 13.19 8.68
N GLN A 188 -6.00 13.07 7.43
CA GLN A 188 -5.31 12.30 6.39
C GLN A 188 -3.89 12.82 6.13
N ARG A 189 -3.72 14.15 6.07
CA ARG A 189 -2.39 14.76 5.90
C ARG A 189 -1.48 14.51 7.09
N GLU A 190 -1.98 14.63 8.31
CA GLU A 190 -1.21 14.37 9.53
C GLU A 190 -0.75 12.91 9.60
N ASN A 191 -1.67 11.97 9.35
CA ASN A 191 -1.39 10.53 9.38
C ASN A 191 -0.49 10.06 8.22
N ALA A 192 -0.29 10.88 7.18
CA ALA A 192 0.63 10.60 6.08
C ALA A 192 2.10 10.89 6.42
N LEU A 193 2.36 11.84 7.32
CA LEU A 193 3.71 12.34 7.62
C LEU A 193 4.74 11.26 8.03
N PRO A 194 4.38 10.23 8.84
CA PRO A 194 5.33 9.18 9.23
C PRO A 194 5.83 8.33 8.05
N TYR A 195 5.08 8.30 6.95
CA TYR A 195 5.32 7.43 5.81
C TYR A 195 6.05 8.13 4.66
N ARG A 196 6.61 9.31 4.90
CA ARG A 196 7.45 10.01 3.92
C ARG A 196 8.69 9.22 3.53
N ILE A 197 9.21 9.55 2.35
CA ILE A 197 10.57 9.20 1.91
C ILE A 197 11.47 10.42 1.97
N ASN A 198 12.78 10.21 2.01
CA ASN A 198 13.77 11.29 2.08
C ASN A 198 14.12 11.84 0.70
N GLY A 199 14.07 10.98 -0.32
CA GLY A 199 14.39 11.33 -1.69
C GLY A 199 14.19 10.14 -2.60
N PHE A 200 14.56 10.32 -3.87
CA PHE A 200 14.51 9.26 -4.86
C PHE A 200 15.48 9.53 -6.00
N ARG A 201 15.82 8.48 -6.72
CA ARG A 201 16.80 8.46 -7.81
C ARG A 201 16.26 7.68 -8.98
N TYR A 202 16.70 8.04 -10.19
CA TYR A 202 16.30 7.31 -11.39
C TYR A 202 17.40 6.38 -11.89
N ILE A 203 16.98 5.29 -12.53
CA ILE A 203 17.77 4.33 -13.27
C ILE A 203 17.31 4.40 -14.73
N SER A 204 18.24 4.46 -15.67
CA SER A 204 17.93 4.49 -17.10
C SER A 204 19.12 4.11 -17.97
N GLY A 205 18.87 4.05 -19.28
CA GLY A 205 19.91 3.84 -20.27
C GLY A 205 20.37 2.38 -20.35
N ARG A 206 21.55 2.19 -20.94
CA ARG A 206 22.06 0.85 -21.30
C ARG A 206 22.42 -0.01 -20.08
N THR A 207 22.70 0.61 -18.94
CA THR A 207 23.09 -0.05 -17.69
C THR A 207 21.90 -0.32 -16.77
N MET A 208 20.66 -0.12 -17.24
CA MET A 208 19.45 -0.23 -16.41
C MET A 208 19.33 -1.58 -15.72
N VAL A 209 19.53 -2.69 -16.43
CA VAL A 209 19.45 -4.05 -15.85
C VAL A 209 20.45 -4.20 -14.70
N ASP A 210 21.71 -3.83 -14.93
CA ASP A 210 22.74 -3.92 -13.89
C ASP A 210 22.41 -3.02 -12.69
N GLN A 211 21.97 -1.78 -12.93
CA GLN A 211 21.59 -0.86 -11.86
C GLN A 211 20.37 -1.35 -11.05
N ILE A 212 19.40 -2.00 -11.69
CA ILE A 212 18.28 -2.64 -10.97
C ILE A 212 18.83 -3.77 -10.09
N LYS A 213 19.70 -4.64 -10.60
CA LYS A 213 20.33 -5.70 -9.81
C LYS A 213 21.10 -5.15 -8.60
N GLN A 214 21.88 -4.09 -8.82
CA GLN A 214 22.60 -3.39 -7.74
C GLN A 214 21.63 -2.85 -6.67
N ALA A 215 20.55 -2.17 -7.08
CA ALA A 215 19.57 -1.64 -6.15
C ALA A 215 18.91 -2.73 -5.30
N VAL A 216 18.45 -3.79 -5.96
CA VAL A 216 17.81 -4.94 -5.29
C VAL A 216 18.80 -5.66 -4.37
N ALA A 217 20.06 -5.83 -4.77
CA ALA A 217 21.12 -6.39 -3.92
C ALA A 217 21.42 -5.54 -2.67
N ASN A 218 21.26 -4.21 -2.78
CA ASN A 218 21.29 -3.30 -1.64
C ASN A 218 19.98 -3.34 -0.79
N GLY A 219 19.04 -4.22 -1.11
CA GLY A 219 17.75 -4.35 -0.45
C GLY A 219 16.77 -3.22 -0.80
N ASN A 220 16.94 -2.58 -1.96
CA ASN A 220 16.05 -1.54 -2.44
C ASN A 220 15.23 -2.06 -3.65
N PRO A 221 13.91 -2.26 -3.51
CA PRO A 221 13.07 -2.57 -4.66
C PRO A 221 13.03 -1.38 -5.62
N VAL A 222 12.78 -1.68 -6.89
CA VAL A 222 12.82 -0.68 -7.95
C VAL A 222 11.46 -0.60 -8.62
N MET A 223 10.87 0.59 -8.69
CA MET A 223 9.67 0.79 -9.48
C MET A 223 10.04 0.93 -10.95
N ALA A 224 9.55 0.06 -11.81
CA ALA A 224 9.91 0.00 -13.23
C ALA A 224 8.72 0.40 -14.11
N ALA A 225 9.03 1.16 -15.15
CA ALA A 225 8.10 1.57 -16.20
C ALA A 225 8.13 0.55 -17.34
N ILE A 226 7.00 -0.08 -17.65
CA ILE A 226 6.89 -1.03 -18.77
C ILE A 226 5.80 -0.59 -19.76
N ASN A 227 5.93 -0.99 -21.01
CA ASN A 227 4.83 -1.08 -21.96
C ASN A 227 4.15 -2.43 -21.77
N VAL A 228 2.81 -2.43 -21.70
CA VAL A 228 2.05 -3.67 -21.66
C VAL A 228 1.84 -4.16 -23.09
N TYR A 229 2.53 -5.23 -23.46
CA TYR A 229 2.32 -5.98 -24.69
C TYR A 229 1.53 -7.27 -24.42
N PRO A 230 1.00 -7.94 -25.45
CA PRO A 230 0.22 -9.18 -25.28
C PRO A 230 0.94 -10.27 -24.49
N ASN A 231 2.27 -10.34 -24.53
CA ASN A 231 3.03 -11.33 -23.75
C ASN A 231 2.93 -11.09 -22.24
N PHE A 232 2.91 -9.83 -21.79
CA PHE A 232 2.78 -9.51 -20.36
C PHE A 232 1.36 -9.81 -19.86
N ASP A 233 0.36 -9.41 -20.64
CA ASP A 233 -1.04 -9.77 -20.42
C ASP A 233 -1.21 -11.31 -20.33
N ALA A 234 -0.55 -12.06 -21.22
CA ALA A 234 -0.57 -13.52 -21.24
C ALA A 234 0.33 -14.23 -20.19
N THR A 235 0.79 -13.53 -19.15
CA THR A 235 1.62 -14.15 -18.10
C THR A 235 0.83 -15.25 -17.39
N PRO A 236 1.26 -16.53 -17.46
CA PRO A 236 0.53 -17.67 -16.91
C PRO A 236 0.70 -17.79 -15.40
N LYS A 237 -0.02 -18.73 -14.77
CA LYS A 237 0.06 -19.01 -13.31
C LYS A 237 1.45 -19.40 -12.80
N SER A 238 2.37 -19.80 -13.68
CA SER A 238 3.78 -20.00 -13.31
C SER A 238 4.55 -18.69 -13.11
N GLY A 239 3.96 -17.53 -13.42
CA GLY A 239 4.57 -16.21 -13.35
C GLY A 239 5.58 -15.91 -14.46
N ILE A 240 6.16 -16.92 -15.12
CA ILE A 240 7.16 -16.74 -16.18
C ILE A 240 6.55 -16.00 -17.38
N THR A 241 6.96 -14.76 -17.60
CA THR A 241 6.44 -13.93 -18.70
C THR A 241 6.97 -14.45 -20.05
N PRO A 242 6.08 -14.75 -21.02
CA PRO A 242 6.46 -15.14 -22.37
C PRO A 242 7.32 -14.08 -23.09
N PRO A 243 8.08 -14.46 -24.13
CA PRO A 243 8.83 -13.51 -24.96
C PRO A 243 7.89 -12.53 -25.69
N VAL A 244 8.42 -11.36 -26.05
CA VAL A 244 7.68 -10.36 -26.82
C VAL A 244 7.60 -10.78 -28.29
N GLU A 245 6.44 -11.25 -28.73
CA GLU A 245 6.18 -11.59 -30.13
C GLU A 245 5.47 -10.45 -30.89
N GLU A 246 4.57 -9.72 -30.21
CA GLU A 246 3.82 -8.59 -30.76
C GLU A 246 4.13 -7.30 -29.99
N ARG A 247 4.51 -6.23 -30.70
CA ARG A 247 4.87 -4.92 -30.10
C ARG A 247 3.70 -3.92 -30.07
N LYS A 248 2.47 -4.41 -30.05
CA LYS A 248 1.27 -3.59 -29.94
C LYS A 248 1.00 -3.26 -28.47
N SER A 249 1.50 -2.11 -28.01
CA SER A 249 1.32 -1.68 -26.61
C SER A 249 -0.14 -1.33 -26.32
N ARG A 250 -0.65 -1.78 -25.18
CA ARG A 250 -1.91 -1.34 -24.57
C ARG A 250 -1.76 -0.02 -23.81
N GLY A 251 -0.54 0.28 -23.36
CA GLY A 251 -0.22 1.50 -22.62
C GLY A 251 0.97 1.32 -21.70
N GLY A 252 1.38 2.41 -21.06
CA GLY A 252 2.39 2.40 -20.00
C GLY A 252 1.83 1.84 -18.70
N HIS A 253 2.63 1.05 -17.99
CA HIS A 253 2.28 0.44 -16.71
C HIS A 253 3.44 0.51 -15.71
N ALA A 254 3.07 0.51 -14.43
CA ALA A 254 4.00 0.59 -13.31
C ALA A 254 4.03 -0.75 -12.56
N VAL A 255 5.23 -1.28 -12.37
CA VAL A 255 5.46 -2.52 -11.61
C VAL A 255 6.62 -2.33 -10.64
N VAL A 256 6.79 -3.24 -9.68
CA VAL A 256 7.90 -3.18 -8.72
C VAL A 256 8.79 -4.39 -8.88
N VAL A 257 10.07 -4.20 -9.20
CA VAL A 257 11.09 -5.24 -9.14
C VAL A 257 11.45 -5.49 -7.67
N THR A 258 11.24 -6.71 -7.23
CA THR A 258 11.36 -7.17 -5.84
C THR A 258 12.48 -8.19 -5.63
N GLY A 259 13.14 -8.61 -6.69
CA GLY A 259 14.14 -9.66 -6.62
C GLY A 259 14.75 -9.95 -7.98
N TYR A 260 15.78 -10.80 -7.99
CA TYR A 260 16.36 -11.34 -9.20
C TYR A 260 17.00 -12.71 -8.93
N ASP A 261 17.24 -13.45 -10.02
CA ASP A 261 17.87 -14.75 -10.03
C ASP A 261 18.82 -14.79 -11.24
N GLU A 262 20.12 -14.95 -10.98
CA GLU A 262 21.16 -15.01 -12.02
C GLU A 262 21.24 -16.37 -12.72
N GLU A 263 20.74 -17.47 -12.13
CA GLU A 263 20.67 -18.78 -12.79
C GLU A 263 19.58 -18.77 -13.86
N ASN A 264 18.42 -18.24 -13.52
CA ASN A 264 17.28 -18.11 -14.42
C ASN A 264 17.26 -16.80 -15.21
N GLU A 265 18.19 -15.88 -14.97
CA GLU A 265 18.30 -14.57 -15.64
C GLU A 265 17.00 -13.75 -15.64
N TRP A 266 16.26 -13.76 -14.53
CA TRP A 266 15.00 -13.01 -14.42
C TRP A 266 14.95 -12.06 -13.23
N PHE A 267 14.10 -11.05 -13.36
CA PHE A 267 13.62 -10.24 -12.26
C PHE A 267 12.32 -10.83 -11.71
N ILE A 268 12.16 -10.76 -10.39
CA ILE A 268 10.90 -11.04 -9.69
C ILE A 268 10.12 -9.73 -9.61
N VAL A 269 9.00 -9.64 -10.33
CA VAL A 269 8.26 -8.40 -10.52
C VAL A 269 6.87 -8.51 -9.90
N ARG A 270 6.57 -7.63 -8.95
CA ARG A 270 5.26 -7.49 -8.33
C ARG A 270 4.35 -6.63 -9.22
N ASN A 271 3.16 -7.15 -9.51
CA ASN A 271 2.11 -6.44 -10.24
C ASN A 271 0.99 -5.98 -9.29
N SER A 272 0.07 -5.17 -9.82
CA SER A 272 -1.11 -4.62 -9.12
C SER A 272 -2.42 -5.04 -9.78
N TRP A 273 -2.48 -6.24 -10.36
CA TRP A 273 -3.69 -6.81 -10.99
C TRP A 273 -4.32 -7.93 -10.16
N GLY A 274 -3.97 -7.96 -8.88
CA GLY A 274 -4.45 -8.94 -7.90
C GLY A 274 -3.74 -10.28 -7.94
N THR A 275 -4.08 -11.14 -6.99
CA THR A 275 -3.39 -12.41 -6.73
C THR A 275 -3.59 -13.46 -7.83
N GLY A 276 -4.62 -13.31 -8.66
CA GLY A 276 -4.91 -14.20 -9.78
C GLY A 276 -3.98 -14.05 -10.99
N PHE A 277 -3.26 -12.93 -11.09
CA PHE A 277 -2.28 -12.68 -12.15
C PHE A 277 -0.97 -13.40 -11.85
N GLY A 278 -0.38 -14.07 -12.84
CA GLY A 278 0.94 -14.67 -12.68
C GLY A 278 1.02 -15.67 -11.52
N ASP A 279 2.16 -15.69 -10.83
CA ASP A 279 2.37 -16.46 -9.61
C ASP A 279 1.98 -15.61 -8.39
N GLY A 280 0.73 -15.70 -7.96
CA GLY A 280 0.23 -14.99 -6.78
C GLY A 280 0.29 -13.46 -6.88
N GLY A 281 0.20 -12.90 -8.09
CA GLY A 281 0.36 -11.48 -8.38
C GLY A 281 1.77 -11.06 -8.83
N TYR A 282 2.68 -12.02 -8.98
CA TYR A 282 4.06 -11.80 -9.42
C TYR A 282 4.33 -12.36 -10.81
N ALA A 283 5.26 -11.73 -11.51
CA ALA A 283 5.83 -12.18 -12.77
C ALA A 283 7.34 -12.42 -12.64
N TYR A 284 7.84 -13.42 -13.36
CA TYR A 284 9.26 -13.68 -13.53
C TYR A 284 9.64 -13.26 -14.95
N ILE A 285 10.32 -12.12 -15.06
CA ILE A 285 10.60 -11.46 -16.34
C ILE A 285 12.09 -11.55 -16.63
N LYS A 286 12.46 -12.22 -17.73
CA LYS A 286 13.86 -12.28 -18.17
C LYS A 286 14.46 -10.88 -18.33
N TYR A 287 15.76 -10.72 -18.06
CA TYR A 287 16.43 -9.42 -18.09
C TYR A 287 16.31 -8.69 -19.43
N ASP A 288 16.42 -9.43 -20.53
CA ASP A 288 16.24 -8.91 -21.88
C ASP A 288 14.77 -8.57 -22.18
N ILE A 289 13.82 -9.38 -21.73
CA ILE A 289 12.39 -9.10 -21.83
C ILE A 289 12.04 -7.82 -21.06
N LEU A 290 12.52 -7.65 -19.81
CA LEU A 290 12.24 -6.41 -19.06
C LEU A 290 12.81 -5.19 -19.78
N ARG A 291 14.01 -5.31 -20.37
CA ARG A 291 14.59 -4.24 -21.19
C ARG A 291 13.72 -3.92 -22.40
N ASP A 292 13.18 -4.94 -23.07
CA ASP A 292 12.30 -4.79 -24.24
C ASP A 292 10.92 -4.21 -23.89
N LEU A 293 10.42 -4.52 -22.70
CA LEU A 293 9.20 -3.96 -22.14
C LEU A 293 9.41 -2.52 -21.64
N SER A 294 10.62 -2.16 -21.21
CA SER A 294 10.88 -0.87 -20.58
C SER A 294 10.43 0.30 -21.44
N SER A 295 9.54 1.12 -20.88
CA SER A 295 8.98 2.30 -21.53
C SER A 295 9.62 3.60 -21.06
N GLY A 296 10.59 3.54 -20.14
CA GLY A 296 11.23 4.75 -19.62
C GLY A 296 12.20 4.50 -18.47
N TYR A 297 12.00 5.26 -17.41
CA TYR A 297 12.90 5.33 -16.26
C TYR A 297 12.39 4.44 -15.13
N SER A 298 13.32 3.84 -14.41
CA SER A 298 13.04 3.10 -13.18
C SER A 298 13.43 3.93 -11.97
N TYR A 299 12.73 3.83 -10.84
CA TYR A 299 12.90 4.71 -9.69
C TYR A 299 13.21 3.91 -8.43
N VAL A 300 14.15 4.43 -7.63
CA VAL A 300 14.53 3.88 -6.33
C VAL A 300 14.27 4.94 -5.25
N ALA A 301 13.63 4.55 -4.15
CA ALA A 301 13.39 5.44 -3.01
C ALA A 301 14.59 5.47 -2.06
N ASP A 302 14.90 6.66 -1.51
CA ASP A 302 15.75 6.83 -0.31
C ASP A 302 14.84 6.93 0.90
N VAL A 303 14.89 5.93 1.78
CA VAL A 303 14.07 5.84 3.00
C VAL A 303 14.97 5.67 4.22
N ARG A 304 14.98 6.68 5.09
CA ARG A 304 15.78 6.68 6.33
C ARG A 304 14.93 6.48 7.59
N THR A 305 13.61 6.62 7.49
CA THR A 305 12.69 6.38 8.60
C THR A 305 12.70 4.89 8.98
N ARG A 306 12.98 4.63 10.26
CA ARG A 306 13.00 3.26 10.82
C ARG A 306 11.94 3.00 11.89
N HIS A 307 11.22 4.03 12.32
CA HIS A 307 10.20 3.92 13.36
C HIS A 307 8.86 4.37 12.81
N TYR A 308 7.82 3.61 13.08
CA TYR A 308 6.50 3.77 12.49
C TYR A 308 5.41 3.67 13.56
N PRO A 309 4.23 4.28 13.31
CA PRO A 309 3.01 3.94 14.03
C PRO A 309 2.73 2.42 14.02
N PRO A 310 1.83 1.92 14.87
CA PRO A 310 1.52 0.49 14.91
C PRO A 310 1.08 -0.07 13.55
N GLN A 311 1.47 -1.32 13.27
CA GLN A 311 1.23 -1.96 11.97
C GLN A 311 0.18 -3.07 12.07
N GLY A 312 -0.52 -3.38 10.97
CA GLY A 312 -1.45 -4.51 10.91
C GLY A 312 -2.67 -4.35 11.83
N VAL A 313 -3.16 -3.11 11.98
CA VAL A 313 -4.25 -2.80 12.92
C VAL A 313 -5.57 -3.37 12.40
N ASN A 314 -6.10 -4.38 13.10
CA ASN A 314 -7.34 -5.05 12.75
C ASN A 314 -8.27 -5.16 13.96
N VAL A 315 -9.58 -5.17 13.71
CA VAL A 315 -10.63 -5.41 14.68
C VAL A 315 -11.66 -6.36 14.07
N SER A 316 -12.14 -7.31 14.87
CA SER A 316 -13.20 -8.25 14.51
C SER A 316 -14.08 -8.53 15.71
N THR A 317 -15.30 -8.99 15.49
CA THR A 317 -16.17 -9.53 16.54
C THR A 317 -16.02 -11.03 16.64
N TYR A 318 -16.12 -11.54 17.87
CA TYR A 318 -16.24 -12.99 18.11
C TYR A 318 -17.51 -13.35 18.87
N HIS A 319 -18.20 -12.36 19.45
CA HIS A 319 -19.52 -12.53 20.03
C HIS A 319 -20.28 -11.20 19.99
N VAL A 320 -21.57 -11.26 19.70
CA VAL A 320 -22.49 -10.12 19.67
C VAL A 320 -23.80 -10.59 20.30
N ASP A 321 -24.34 -9.79 21.21
CA ASP A 321 -25.62 -10.01 21.88
C ASP A 321 -26.52 -8.78 21.64
N SER A 322 -27.65 -8.71 22.34
CA SER A 322 -28.62 -7.62 22.30
C SER A 322 -28.12 -6.32 22.95
N ASP A 323 -27.26 -6.40 23.97
CA ASP A 323 -26.78 -5.24 24.74
C ASP A 323 -25.25 -5.12 24.85
N TYR A 324 -24.48 -6.05 24.27
CA TYR A 324 -23.02 -5.96 24.19
C TYR A 324 -22.41 -6.61 22.95
N ALA A 325 -21.18 -6.22 22.63
CA ALA A 325 -20.34 -6.84 21.61
C ALA A 325 -18.94 -7.10 22.18
N MET A 326 -18.39 -8.28 21.89
CA MET A 326 -17.03 -8.66 22.25
C MET A 326 -16.13 -8.62 21.01
N LEU A 327 -15.10 -7.79 21.08
CA LEU A 327 -14.19 -7.52 19.97
C LEU A 327 -12.79 -8.06 20.26
N SER A 328 -12.14 -8.60 19.23
CA SER A 328 -10.74 -8.98 19.20
C SER A 328 -9.95 -7.99 18.34
N VAL A 329 -8.75 -7.62 18.78
CA VAL A 329 -7.88 -6.66 18.10
C VAL A 329 -6.47 -7.22 17.88
N SER A 330 -5.85 -6.84 16.77
CA SER A 330 -4.44 -7.12 16.48
C SER A 330 -3.72 -5.85 16.03
N ALA A 331 -2.47 -5.70 16.43
CA ALA A 331 -1.51 -4.73 15.89
C ALA A 331 -0.09 -5.11 16.36
N MET A 332 0.91 -4.77 15.54
CA MET A 332 2.32 -4.80 15.91
C MET A 332 2.79 -3.47 16.47
N ASN A 333 3.80 -3.50 17.35
CA ASN A 333 4.45 -2.31 17.93
C ASN A 333 3.45 -1.33 18.58
N VAL A 334 2.53 -1.86 19.39
CA VAL A 334 1.45 -1.10 20.03
C VAL A 334 1.63 -1.01 21.55
N ASP A 335 1.41 0.17 22.10
CA ASP A 335 1.42 0.44 23.54
C ASP A 335 0.00 0.48 24.12
N GLN A 336 -0.98 0.91 23.32
CA GLN A 336 -2.35 1.15 23.73
C GLN A 336 -3.33 1.12 22.55
N PHE A 337 -4.57 0.71 22.82
CA PHE A 337 -5.70 0.77 21.90
C PHE A 337 -6.79 1.72 22.41
N GLU A 338 -7.49 2.35 21.48
CA GLU A 338 -8.73 3.12 21.69
C GLU A 338 -9.83 2.50 20.85
N LEU A 339 -10.97 2.16 21.47
CA LEU A 339 -12.16 1.67 20.77
C LEU A 339 -13.08 2.84 20.46
N TYR A 340 -13.48 2.96 19.20
CA TYR A 340 -14.45 3.94 18.74
C TYR A 340 -15.72 3.25 18.24
N ARG A 341 -16.87 3.86 18.55
CA ARG A 341 -18.20 3.44 18.10
C ARG A 341 -18.92 4.68 17.57
N ASP A 342 -19.39 4.61 16.33
CA ASP A 342 -20.06 5.71 15.61
C ASP A 342 -19.27 7.04 15.63
N GLY A 343 -17.94 6.92 15.63
CA GLY A 343 -17.03 8.06 15.68
C GLY A 343 -16.72 8.58 17.09
N GLU A 344 -17.35 8.05 18.13
CA GLU A 344 -17.11 8.44 19.52
C GLU A 344 -16.18 7.45 20.23
N LEU A 345 -15.29 7.98 21.08
CA LEU A 345 -14.40 7.16 21.90
C LEU A 345 -15.19 6.45 22.99
N VAL A 346 -15.22 5.12 22.94
CA VAL A 346 -15.86 4.27 23.95
C VAL A 346 -14.93 4.05 25.14
N GLY A 347 -13.65 3.80 24.87
CA GLY A 347 -12.69 3.51 25.92
C GLY A 347 -11.30 3.15 25.42
N THR A 348 -10.39 3.01 26.38
CA THR A 348 -8.96 2.79 26.14
C THR A 348 -8.51 1.54 26.88
N PHE A 349 -7.71 0.70 26.22
CA PHE A 349 -7.33 -0.61 26.75
C PHE A 349 -5.97 -1.06 26.20
N ARG A 350 -5.41 -2.12 26.79
CA ARG A 350 -4.13 -2.73 26.36
C ARG A 350 -4.25 -4.21 25.96
N ASN A 351 -5.33 -4.85 26.36
CA ASN A 351 -5.58 -6.26 26.04
C ASN A 351 -5.93 -6.42 24.55
N ARG A 352 -5.81 -7.64 24.04
CA ARG A 352 -6.23 -7.98 22.67
C ARG A 352 -7.74 -8.19 22.51
N THR A 353 -8.50 -8.03 23.59
CA THR A 353 -9.95 -8.15 23.59
C THR A 353 -10.59 -7.05 24.41
N VAL A 354 -11.76 -6.59 23.99
CA VAL A 354 -12.57 -5.57 24.68
C VAL A 354 -14.05 -5.93 24.58
N ILE A 355 -14.80 -5.67 25.64
CA ILE A 355 -16.26 -5.82 25.66
C ILE A 355 -16.84 -4.40 25.62
N ASN A 356 -17.69 -4.12 24.63
CA ASN A 356 -18.50 -2.90 24.61
C ASN A 356 -19.94 -3.22 25.00
N THR A 357 -20.39 -2.67 26.13
CA THR A 357 -21.73 -2.85 26.70
C THR A 357 -22.62 -1.64 26.47
N GLY A 358 -23.90 -1.75 26.81
CA GLY A 358 -24.87 -0.65 26.72
C GLY A 358 -25.30 -0.39 25.28
N LEU A 359 -25.41 -1.44 24.50
CA LEU A 359 -25.96 -1.40 23.14
C LEU A 359 -27.49 -1.55 23.19
N GLU A 360 -28.14 -1.05 22.15
CA GLU A 360 -29.57 -1.26 21.92
C GLU A 360 -29.75 -2.51 21.04
N PRO A 361 -30.80 -3.31 21.27
CA PRO A 361 -31.15 -4.44 20.40
C PRO A 361 -31.46 -4.02 18.95
N ASP A 362 -31.18 -4.90 18.00
CA ASP A 362 -31.41 -4.71 16.56
C ASP A 362 -30.84 -3.42 15.97
N LYS A 363 -29.74 -2.91 16.52
CA LYS A 363 -29.09 -1.68 16.08
C LYS A 363 -27.73 -1.97 15.47
N GLU A 364 -27.49 -1.37 14.31
CA GLU A 364 -26.17 -1.38 13.67
C GLU A 364 -25.32 -0.24 14.21
N TYR A 365 -24.08 -0.59 14.56
CA TYR A 365 -23.05 0.30 15.05
C TYR A 365 -21.80 0.17 14.17
N THR A 366 -21.11 1.28 13.94
CA THR A 366 -19.83 1.26 13.22
C THR A 366 -18.67 1.34 14.20
N TYR A 367 -17.81 0.33 14.19
CA TYR A 367 -16.64 0.27 15.06
C TYR A 367 -15.34 0.44 14.30
N HIS A 368 -14.36 1.06 14.95
CA HIS A 368 -12.96 0.97 14.56
C HIS A 368 -12.08 1.07 15.80
N VAL A 369 -10.82 0.65 15.67
CA VAL A 369 -9.83 0.72 16.74
C VAL A 369 -8.66 1.58 16.29
N VAL A 370 -8.16 2.42 17.19
CA VAL A 370 -6.92 3.17 16.99
C VAL A 370 -5.84 2.55 17.86
N ALA A 371 -4.80 2.01 17.23
CA ALA A 371 -3.59 1.55 17.90
C ALA A 371 -2.58 2.70 17.98
N LYS A 372 -1.92 2.85 19.12
CA LYS A 372 -0.98 3.95 19.41
C LYS A 372 0.35 3.44 19.93
N ASN A 373 1.43 4.14 19.56
CA ASN A 373 2.74 4.02 20.16
C ASN A 373 3.44 5.40 20.22
N GLY A 374 4.68 5.43 20.70
CA GLY A 374 5.50 6.66 20.75
C GLY A 374 5.80 7.33 19.39
N TYR A 375 5.49 6.68 18.27
CA TYR A 375 5.74 7.17 16.91
C TYR A 375 4.46 7.59 16.15
N GLY A 376 3.29 7.37 16.75
CA GLY A 376 2.02 7.85 16.21
C GLY A 376 0.86 6.88 16.42
N LYS A 377 -0.15 6.99 15.56
CA LYS A 377 -1.38 6.22 15.61
C LYS A 377 -1.70 5.60 14.25
N THR A 378 -2.38 4.47 14.25
CA THR A 378 -2.94 3.85 13.05
C THR A 378 -4.31 3.28 13.42
N ARG A 379 -5.31 3.59 12.61
CA ARG A 379 -6.67 3.08 12.82
C ARG A 379 -6.89 1.82 11.98
N SER A 380 -7.81 0.97 12.43
CA SER A 380 -8.35 -0.11 11.61
C SER A 380 -9.33 0.42 10.56
N MET A 381 -9.69 -0.45 9.62
CA MET A 381 -10.91 -0.29 8.84
C MET A 381 -12.14 -0.25 9.77
N ASN A 382 -13.21 0.38 9.28
CA ASN A 382 -14.49 0.35 9.97
C ASN A 382 -15.14 -1.02 9.77
N ILE A 383 -15.75 -1.56 10.83
CA ILE A 383 -16.58 -2.76 10.77
C ILE A 383 -18.01 -2.43 11.24
N PRO A 384 -19.05 -2.80 10.47
CA PRO A 384 -20.42 -2.73 10.94
C PRO A 384 -20.73 -3.92 11.84
N ILE A 385 -21.41 -3.68 12.97
CA ILE A 385 -21.85 -4.71 13.90
C ILE A 385 -23.31 -4.43 14.26
N ARG A 386 -24.20 -5.37 13.95
CA ARG A 386 -25.62 -5.31 14.32
C ARG A 386 -25.88 -6.21 15.53
N THR A 387 -26.47 -5.65 16.58
CA THR A 387 -26.88 -6.39 17.79
C THR A 387 -28.05 -7.32 17.51
N ILE A 388 -28.22 -8.33 18.36
CA ILE A 388 -29.28 -9.33 18.21
C ILE A 388 -30.63 -8.73 18.62
N VAL A 389 -31.71 -9.17 17.96
CA VAL A 389 -33.10 -8.85 18.33
C VAL A 389 -33.44 -9.56 19.64
N VAL A 390 -34.02 -8.85 20.61
CA VAL A 390 -34.63 -9.50 21.77
C VAL A 390 -35.97 -10.07 21.32
N GLU A 391 -36.07 -11.40 21.18
CA GLU A 391 -37.37 -12.04 20.99
C GLU A 391 -38.16 -11.94 22.29
N GLU A 392 -39.28 -11.21 22.27
CA GLU A 392 -40.24 -11.25 23.37
C GLU A 392 -40.80 -12.67 23.47
N THR A 393 -40.54 -13.34 24.59
CA THR A 393 -41.18 -14.62 24.88
C THR A 393 -42.69 -14.34 25.02
N PRO A 394 -43.57 -14.99 24.24
CA PRO A 394 -45.00 -14.75 24.40
C PRO A 394 -45.38 -15.07 25.83
N VAL A 395 -45.92 -14.08 26.53
CA VAL A 395 -46.55 -14.28 27.83
C VAL A 395 -47.66 -15.30 27.59
N LEU A 396 -47.48 -16.52 28.11
CA LEU A 396 -48.57 -17.48 28.19
C LEU A 396 -49.64 -16.82 29.06
N GLU A 397 -50.71 -16.30 28.45
CA GLU A 397 -51.94 -16.01 29.18
C GLU A 397 -52.37 -17.33 29.84
N GLU A 398 -52.23 -17.39 31.17
CA GLU A 398 -52.81 -18.47 31.96
C GLU A 398 -54.32 -18.47 31.69
N ALA A 399 -54.79 -19.48 30.96
CA ALA A 399 -56.21 -19.72 30.77
C ALA A 399 -56.84 -19.98 32.15
N SER A 400 -57.75 -19.09 32.53
CA SER A 400 -58.47 -19.10 33.81
C SER A 400 -59.52 -20.18 33.92
#